data_AF-A0A520A2Q3-F1
#
_entry.id   AF-A0A520A2Q3-F1
#
_cell.length_a   1.000
_cell.length_b   1.000
_cell.length_c   1.000
_cell.angle_alpha   90.00
_cell.angle_beta   90.00
_cell.angle_gamma   90.00
#
_symmetry.space_group_name_H-M   'P 1'
#
loop_
_entity.id
_entity.type
_entity.pdbx_description
1 polymer ?
#
loop_
_entity_poly.entity_id
_entity_poly.type
_entity_poly.pdbx_seq_one_letter_code
_entity_poly.pdbx_strand_id
1 'polypeptide(L)'
;MVKTRQSILASYQEKVKLQETVITSLKDKSNKVSLSRLAAFIAEILVVALIISEGFHWALGGLLVIPIIVFLYLVRKQSLLLEALNYAEKLHFVFENEVQLILTGKQKYNNGSSYASEIHPYSSDLDIYGPGSLYALLNRSNTLRGMDLLAKQLGRSYRWSQPSTLPA
;
A
#
# COMPACT_ATOMS: atom_id res chain seq x y z
N MET A 1 -24.80 6.46 -20.11
CA MET A 1 -25.51 5.69 -19.06
C MET A 1 -24.90 6.04 -17.70
N VAL A 2 -25.69 6.60 -16.79
CA VAL A 2 -25.26 6.82 -15.39
C VAL A 2 -25.22 5.46 -14.70
N LYS A 3 -24.09 5.09 -14.10
CA LYS A 3 -23.97 3.83 -13.35
C LYS A 3 -24.78 3.94 -12.07
N THR A 4 -25.69 3.00 -11.83
CA THR A 4 -26.48 2.92 -10.60
C THR A 4 -25.56 2.64 -9.40
N ARG A 5 -25.86 3.20 -8.22
CA ARG A 5 -25.12 2.95 -6.97
C ARG A 5 -24.81 1.47 -6.73
N GLN A 6 -25.78 0.59 -7.00
CA GLN A 6 -25.61 -0.86 -6.89
C GLN A 6 -24.54 -1.41 -7.84
N SER A 7 -24.48 -0.93 -9.08
CA SER A 7 -23.46 -1.35 -10.05
C SER A 7 -22.05 -0.90 -9.66
N ILE A 8 -21.92 0.27 -9.03
CA ILE A 8 -20.64 0.78 -8.52
C ILE A 8 -20.18 -0.06 -7.32
N LEU A 9 -21.09 -0.33 -6.39
CA LEU A 9 -20.83 -1.19 -5.23
C LEU A 9 -20.38 -2.59 -5.65
N ALA A 10 -21.10 -3.21 -6.59
CA ALA A 10 -20.76 -4.53 -7.12
C ALA A 10 -19.35 -4.56 -7.73
N SER A 11 -18.98 -3.52 -8.49
CA SER A 11 -17.64 -3.40 -9.09
C SER A 11 -16.54 -3.28 -8.03
N TYR A 12 -16.76 -2.52 -6.95
CA TYR A 12 -15.78 -2.45 -5.86
C TYR A 12 -15.68 -3.77 -5.07
N GLN A 13 -16.80 -4.45 -4.81
CA GLN A 13 -16.80 -5.75 -4.15
C GLN A 13 -16.06 -6.82 -4.98
N GLU A 14 -16.22 -6.79 -6.30
CA GLU A 14 -15.44 -7.64 -7.21
C GLU A 14 -13.94 -7.35 -7.09
N LYS A 15 -13.55 -6.07 -7.14
CA LYS A 15 -12.15 -5.64 -6.97
C LYS A 15 -11.56 -6.09 -5.63
N VAL A 16 -12.33 -6.01 -4.54
CA VAL A 16 -11.90 -6.50 -3.21
C VAL A 16 -11.59 -7.99 -3.27
N LYS A 17 -12.49 -8.81 -3.82
CA LYS A 17 -12.29 -10.28 -3.93
C LYS A 17 -11.10 -10.64 -4.82
N LEU A 18 -10.94 -9.95 -5.95
CA LEU A 18 -9.77 -10.12 -6.82
C LEU A 18 -8.48 -9.81 -6.06
N GLN A 19 -8.47 -8.72 -5.29
CA GLN A 19 -7.31 -8.30 -4.53
C GLN A 19 -6.95 -9.26 -3.40
N GLU A 20 -7.95 -9.83 -2.71
CA GLU A 20 -7.74 -10.89 -1.71
C GLU A 20 -7.05 -12.11 -2.32
N THR A 21 -7.47 -12.51 -3.52
CA THR A 21 -6.87 -13.63 -4.26
C THR A 21 -5.42 -13.31 -4.66
N VAL A 22 -5.13 -12.06 -5.04
CA VAL A 22 -3.76 -11.62 -5.31
C VAL A 22 -2.91 -11.68 -4.04
N ILE A 23 -3.42 -11.17 -2.91
CA ILE A 23 -2.72 -11.17 -1.63
C ILE A 23 -2.40 -12.61 -1.17
N THR A 24 -3.36 -13.53 -1.23
CA THR A 24 -3.12 -14.94 -0.87
C THR A 24 -2.05 -15.57 -1.77
N SER A 25 -2.13 -15.34 -3.09
CA SER A 25 -1.12 -15.85 -4.02
C SER A 25 0.29 -15.29 -3.77
N LEU A 26 0.40 -14.02 -3.35
CA LEU A 26 1.67 -13.39 -3.00
C LEU A 26 2.22 -13.93 -1.68
N LYS A 27 1.35 -14.18 -0.69
CA LYS A 27 1.71 -14.83 0.58
C LYS A 27 2.26 -16.24 0.32
N ASP A 28 1.61 -17.02 -0.53
CA ASP A 28 2.08 -18.36 -0.89
C ASP A 28 3.44 -18.33 -1.60
N LYS A 29 3.63 -17.40 -2.55
CA LYS A 29 4.92 -17.20 -3.22
C LYS A 29 6.01 -16.80 -2.22
N SER A 30 5.70 -15.91 -1.29
CA SER A 30 6.63 -15.49 -0.23
C SER A 30 7.02 -16.66 0.67
N ASN A 31 6.05 -17.50 1.07
CA ASN A 31 6.30 -18.68 1.90
C ASN A 31 7.19 -19.71 1.18
N LYS A 32 6.96 -19.95 -0.12
CA LYS A 32 7.83 -20.81 -0.94
C LYS A 32 9.27 -20.28 -1.00
N VAL A 33 9.46 -18.96 -1.11
CA VAL A 33 10.80 -18.36 -1.08
C VAL A 33 11.44 -18.54 0.30
N SER A 34 10.68 -18.39 1.38
CA SER A 34 11.16 -18.64 2.74
C SER A 34 11.65 -20.09 2.92
N LEU A 35 10.87 -21.07 2.47
CA LEU A 35 11.28 -22.49 2.49
C LEU A 35 12.52 -22.76 1.62
N SER A 36 12.61 -22.15 0.44
CA SER A 36 13.78 -22.32 -0.43
C SER A 36 15.07 -21.79 0.20
N ARG A 37 14.97 -20.78 1.08
CA ARG A 37 16.11 -20.29 1.84
C ARG A 37 16.62 -21.33 2.85
N LEU A 38 15.71 -22.02 3.52
CA LEU A 38 16.07 -23.11 4.43
C LEU A 38 16.77 -24.25 3.67
N ALA A 39 16.26 -24.60 2.48
CA ALA A 39 16.93 -25.58 1.62
C ALA A 39 18.33 -25.14 1.19
N ALA A 40 18.53 -23.86 0.87
CA ALA A 40 19.84 -23.30 0.54
C ALA A 40 20.82 -23.41 1.72
N PHE A 41 20.37 -23.11 2.95
CA PHE A 41 21.18 -23.30 4.16
C PHE A 41 21.56 -24.76 4.40
N ILE A 42 20.62 -25.70 4.24
CA ILE A 42 20.91 -27.13 4.39
C ILE A 42 21.93 -27.58 3.34
N ALA A 43 21.79 -27.13 2.09
CA ALA A 43 22.74 -27.42 1.03
C ALA A 43 24.15 -26.88 1.35
N GLU A 44 24.24 -25.67 1.91
CA GLU A 44 25.51 -25.09 2.36
C GLU A 44 26.18 -25.95 3.44
N ILE A 45 25.42 -26.40 4.44
CA ILE A 45 25.92 -27.30 5.50
C ILE A 45 26.44 -28.62 4.90
N LEU A 46 25.72 -29.21 3.95
CA LEU A 46 26.15 -30.45 3.28
C LEU A 46 27.45 -30.25 2.49
N VAL A 47 27.59 -29.13 1.78
CA VAL A 47 28.83 -28.80 1.06
C VAL A 47 30.00 -28.65 2.04
N VAL A 48 29.81 -27.94 3.15
CA VAL A 48 30.85 -27.79 4.19
C VAL A 48 31.22 -29.14 4.81
N ALA A 49 30.24 -30.01 5.11
CA ALA A 49 30.50 -31.35 5.65
C ALA A 49 31.32 -32.22 4.68
N LEU A 50 31.04 -32.15 3.38
CA LEU A 50 31.82 -32.84 2.35
C LEU A 50 33.26 -32.32 2.28
N ILE A 51 33.48 -31.01 2.39
CA ILE A 51 34.82 -30.40 2.42
C ILE A 51 35.63 -30.92 3.62
N ILE A 52 35.01 -31.07 4.79
CA ILE A 52 35.68 -31.59 5.99
C ILE A 52 36.03 -33.07 5.83
N SER A 53 35.18 -33.86 5.17
CA SER A 53 35.37 -35.30 4.97
C SER A 53 36.45 -35.63 3.93
N GLU A 54 36.41 -34.98 2.77
CA GLU A 54 37.29 -35.30 1.63
C GLU A 54 38.56 -34.42 1.57
N GLY A 55 38.59 -33.33 2.33
CA GLY A 55 39.65 -32.32 2.27
C GLY A 55 39.36 -31.19 1.26
N PHE A 56 40.11 -30.09 1.38
CA PHE A 56 39.88 -28.90 0.55
C PHE A 56 40.47 -29.05 -0.84
N HIS A 57 39.62 -28.90 -1.87
CA HIS A 57 40.03 -28.82 -3.28
C HIS A 57 39.44 -27.58 -3.94
N TRP A 58 40.13 -27.06 -4.96
CA TRP A 58 39.69 -25.85 -5.67
C TRP A 58 38.27 -25.95 -6.26
N ALA A 59 37.88 -27.14 -6.71
CA ALA A 59 36.53 -27.44 -7.20
C ALA A 59 35.46 -27.32 -6.10
N LEU A 60 35.75 -27.80 -4.89
CA LEU A 60 34.88 -27.69 -3.72
C LEU A 60 34.79 -26.25 -3.19
N GLY A 61 35.88 -25.47 -3.29
CA GLY A 61 35.86 -24.03 -3.01
C GLY A 61 34.89 -23.27 -3.92
N GLY A 62 34.86 -23.61 -5.21
CA GLY A 62 33.87 -23.06 -6.15
C GLY A 62 32.43 -23.45 -5.81
N LEU A 63 32.21 -24.68 -5.33
CA LEU A 63 30.90 -25.19 -4.93
C LEU A 63 30.30 -24.43 -3.73
N LEU A 64 31.15 -23.91 -2.82
CA LEU A 64 30.72 -23.11 -1.66
C LEU A 64 30.14 -21.73 -2.06
N VAL A 65 30.60 -21.17 -3.18
CA VAL A 65 30.15 -19.84 -3.64
C VAL A 65 28.73 -19.89 -4.20
N ILE A 66 28.33 -21.03 -4.77
CA ILE A 66 27.01 -21.22 -5.39
C ILE A 66 25.85 -21.00 -4.40
N PRO A 67 25.77 -21.67 -3.23
CA PRO A 67 24.67 -21.46 -2.29
C PRO A 67 24.61 -20.02 -1.77
N ILE A 68 25.76 -19.33 -1.63
CA ILE A 68 25.81 -17.92 -1.22
C ILE A 68 25.14 -17.03 -2.27
N ILE A 69 25.48 -17.20 -3.55
CA ILE A 69 24.86 -16.44 -4.64
C ILE A 69 23.34 -16.70 -4.70
N VAL A 70 22.94 -17.97 -4.59
CA VAL A 70 21.52 -18.37 -4.55
C VAL A 70 20.82 -17.69 -3.37
N PHE A 71 21.42 -17.71 -2.19
CA PHE A 71 20.86 -17.08 -0.99
C PHE A 71 20.60 -15.58 -1.18
N LEU A 72 21.60 -14.84 -1.70
CA LEU A 72 21.46 -13.41 -1.97
C LEU A 72 20.35 -13.11 -3.00
N TYR A 73 20.24 -13.93 -4.04
CA TYR A 73 19.16 -13.83 -5.02
C TYR A 73 17.78 -14.06 -4.39
N LEU A 74 17.64 -15.08 -3.53
CA LEU A 74 16.41 -15.39 -2.80
C LEU A 74 16.00 -14.24 -1.86
N VAL A 75 16.95 -13.60 -1.18
CA VAL A 75 16.69 -12.43 -0.32
C VAL A 75 16.12 -11.27 -1.13
N ARG A 76 16.73 -10.94 -2.29
CA ARG A 76 16.20 -9.90 -3.18
C ARG A 76 14.80 -10.22 -3.68
N LYS A 77 14.57 -11.46 -4.10
CA LYS A 77 13.25 -11.92 -4.56
C LYS A 77 12.19 -11.80 -3.45
N GLN A 78 12.54 -12.12 -2.21
CA GLN A 78 11.62 -11.94 -1.08
C GLN A 78 11.27 -10.46 -0.87
N SER A 79 12.25 -9.56 -0.93
CA SER A 79 12.01 -8.11 -0.79
C SER A 79 10.99 -7.61 -1.80
N LEU A 80 11.14 -7.99 -3.07
CA LEU A 80 10.20 -7.59 -4.14
C LEU A 80 8.79 -8.17 -3.92
N LEU A 81 8.69 -9.41 -3.44
CA LEU A 81 7.40 -10.03 -3.12
C LEU A 81 6.71 -9.33 -1.94
N LEU A 82 7.47 -8.94 -0.92
CA LEU A 82 6.94 -8.20 0.23
C LEU A 82 6.45 -6.81 -0.17
N GLU A 83 7.17 -6.12 -1.06
CA GLU A 83 6.74 -4.83 -1.59
C GLU A 83 5.44 -4.96 -2.40
N ALA A 84 5.36 -5.95 -3.30
CA ALA A 84 4.14 -6.24 -4.05
C ALA A 84 2.96 -6.61 -3.13
N LEU A 85 3.21 -7.36 -2.06
CA LEU A 85 2.21 -7.73 -1.07
C LEU A 85 1.71 -6.50 -0.29
N ASN A 86 2.61 -5.63 0.16
CA ASN A 86 2.24 -4.41 0.86
C ASN A 86 1.41 -3.49 -0.06
N TYR A 87 1.84 -3.30 -1.31
CA TYR A 87 1.06 -2.57 -2.29
C TYR A 87 -0.34 -3.17 -2.46
N ALA A 88 -0.41 -4.50 -2.55
CA ALA A 88 -1.67 -5.20 -2.73
C ALA A 88 -2.61 -5.05 -1.53
N GLU A 89 -2.09 -5.09 -0.31
CA GLU A 89 -2.84 -4.88 0.94
C GLU A 89 -3.31 -3.42 1.07
N LYS A 90 -2.48 -2.44 0.67
CA LYS A 90 -2.90 -1.02 0.63
C LYS A 90 -4.02 -0.79 -0.38
N LEU A 91 -3.95 -1.41 -1.54
CA LEU A 91 -5.01 -1.31 -2.55
C LEU A 91 -6.31 -1.96 -2.08
N HIS A 92 -6.22 -3.11 -1.41
CA HIS A 92 -7.38 -3.78 -0.78
C HIS A 92 -8.04 -2.85 0.24
N PHE A 93 -7.25 -2.22 1.13
CA PHE A 93 -7.74 -1.26 2.11
C PHE A 93 -8.52 -0.11 1.46
N VAL A 94 -8.04 0.44 0.34
CA VAL A 94 -8.73 1.50 -0.40
C VAL A 94 -10.09 1.02 -0.89
N PHE A 95 -10.14 -0.12 -1.58
CA PHE A 95 -11.40 -0.65 -2.12
C PHE A 95 -12.39 -1.03 -1.02
N GLU A 96 -11.92 -1.65 0.05
CA GLU A 96 -12.73 -1.99 1.21
C GLU A 96 -13.32 -0.73 1.86
N ASN A 97 -12.52 0.34 1.98
CA ASN A 97 -12.99 1.64 2.45
C ASN A 97 -14.08 2.22 1.54
N GLU A 98 -13.95 2.15 0.22
CA GLU A 98 -15.00 2.62 -0.70
C GLU A 98 -16.30 1.83 -0.54
N VAL A 99 -16.21 0.50 -0.39
CA VAL A 99 -17.37 -0.35 -0.12
C VAL A 99 -18.05 0.07 1.19
N GLN A 100 -17.28 0.26 2.26
CA GLN A 100 -17.81 0.70 3.56
C GLN A 100 -18.45 2.09 3.49
N LEU A 101 -17.82 3.03 2.77
CA LEU A 101 -18.35 4.37 2.56
C LEU A 101 -19.69 4.32 1.84
N ILE A 102 -19.81 3.51 0.78
CA ILE A 102 -21.06 3.37 0.04
C ILE A 102 -22.14 2.68 0.89
N LEU A 103 -21.81 1.71 1.74
CA LEU A 103 -22.80 0.96 2.52
C LEU A 103 -23.24 1.68 3.80
N THR A 104 -22.30 2.25 4.53
CA THR A 104 -22.51 2.78 5.89
C THR A 104 -22.27 4.28 6.01
N GLY A 105 -21.72 4.93 4.99
CA GLY A 105 -21.31 6.34 5.06
C GLY A 105 -20.09 6.59 5.95
N LYS A 106 -19.47 5.53 6.50
CA LYS A 106 -18.30 5.62 7.36
C LYS A 106 -17.04 5.48 6.51
N GLN A 107 -16.06 6.33 6.78
CA GLN A 107 -14.72 6.28 6.18
C GLN A 107 -13.67 5.99 7.25
N LYS A 108 -12.56 5.36 6.82
CA LYS A 108 -11.38 5.12 7.66
C LYS A 108 -10.37 6.28 7.59
N TYR A 109 -10.53 7.21 6.64
CA TYR A 109 -9.65 8.38 6.47
C TYR A 109 -10.04 9.52 7.43
N ASN A 110 -9.09 10.45 7.65
CA ASN A 110 -9.32 11.62 8.47
C ASN A 110 -10.47 12.48 7.88
N ASN A 111 -11.43 12.83 8.74
CA ASN A 111 -12.63 13.60 8.40
C ASN A 111 -12.40 15.13 8.37
N GLY A 112 -11.18 15.58 8.69
CA GLY A 112 -10.80 16.98 8.67
C GLY A 112 -11.41 17.81 9.79
N SER A 113 -11.96 17.18 10.84
CA SER A 113 -12.50 17.90 12.01
C SER A 113 -11.48 18.85 12.65
N SER A 114 -10.18 18.57 12.53
CA SER A 114 -9.09 19.44 12.98
C SER A 114 -8.93 20.74 12.18
N TYR A 115 -9.48 20.80 10.97
CA TYR A 115 -9.43 21.98 10.09
C TYR A 115 -10.72 22.82 10.14
N ALA A 116 -11.71 22.37 10.92
CA ALA A 116 -12.92 23.13 11.17
C ALA A 116 -12.58 24.36 12.02
N SER A 117 -12.36 25.51 11.38
CA SER A 117 -12.23 26.80 12.07
C SER A 117 -13.57 27.55 12.00
N GLU A 118 -14.00 28.16 13.11
CA GLU A 118 -15.23 28.96 13.21
C GLU A 118 -15.21 30.27 12.41
N ILE A 119 -14.07 30.66 11.81
CA ILE A 119 -13.86 32.01 11.23
C ILE A 119 -14.27 32.10 9.75
N HIS A 120 -14.68 31.00 9.11
CA HIS A 120 -15.03 31.01 7.69
C HIS A 120 -16.54 31.26 7.47
N PRO A 121 -16.95 32.35 6.79
CA PRO A 121 -18.36 32.70 6.59
C PRO A 121 -19.22 31.66 5.85
N TYR A 122 -18.59 30.65 5.24
CA TYR A 122 -19.24 29.62 4.42
C TYR A 122 -18.98 28.19 4.93
N SER A 123 -18.19 28.01 6.00
CA SER A 123 -17.87 26.66 6.50
C SER A 123 -19.06 25.96 7.14
N SER A 124 -20.00 26.72 7.71
CA SER A 124 -21.23 26.18 8.31
C SER A 124 -22.35 25.87 7.31
N ASP A 125 -22.42 26.57 6.16
CA ASP A 125 -23.50 26.34 5.19
C ASP A 125 -23.23 25.16 4.25
N LEU A 126 -21.96 24.86 3.96
CA LEU A 126 -21.53 23.84 3.00
C LEU A 126 -21.02 22.54 3.64
N ASP A 127 -21.04 22.43 4.98
CA ASP A 127 -20.47 21.31 5.75
C ASP A 127 -19.11 20.87 5.19
N ILE A 128 -18.15 21.81 5.13
CA ILE A 128 -16.87 21.60 4.42
C ILE A 128 -15.96 20.62 5.17
N TYR A 129 -16.03 20.60 6.51
CA TYR A 129 -15.19 19.79 7.39
C TYR A 129 -16.02 18.99 8.40
N GLY A 130 -15.52 17.84 8.84
CA GLY A 130 -16.20 16.98 9.81
C GLY A 130 -16.74 15.66 9.23
N PRO A 131 -17.43 14.85 10.04
CA PRO A 131 -17.97 13.57 9.60
C PRO A 131 -19.07 13.77 8.53
N GLY A 132 -18.92 13.11 7.38
CA GLY A 132 -19.88 13.26 6.26
C GLY A 132 -19.71 14.53 5.42
N SER A 133 -18.73 15.37 5.75
CA SER A 133 -18.40 16.60 5.01
C SER A 133 -17.84 16.36 3.60
N LEU A 134 -17.75 17.44 2.81
CA LEU A 134 -17.08 17.39 1.51
C LEU A 134 -15.61 16.97 1.62
N TYR A 135 -14.87 17.49 2.62
CA TYR A 135 -13.50 17.05 2.88
C TYR A 135 -13.44 15.55 3.17
N ALA A 136 -14.35 15.06 4.01
CA ALA A 136 -14.45 13.64 4.33
C ALA A 136 -14.69 12.76 3.08
N LEU A 137 -15.54 13.19 2.15
CA LEU A 137 -15.79 12.43 0.93
C LEU A 137 -14.59 12.43 -0.02
N LEU A 138 -13.88 13.56 -0.11
CA LEU A 138 -12.76 13.75 -1.04
C LEU A 138 -11.42 13.24 -0.53
N ASN A 139 -11.20 13.20 0.78
CA ASN A 139 -9.89 12.90 1.34
C ASN A 139 -9.48 11.44 1.07
N ARG A 140 -8.42 11.27 0.26
CA ARG A 140 -7.69 10.01 0.05
C ARG A 140 -6.18 10.18 0.26
N SER A 141 -5.80 11.27 0.93
CA SER A 141 -4.42 11.61 1.24
C SER A 141 -3.97 10.85 2.48
N ASN A 142 -2.78 10.25 2.41
CA ASN A 142 -2.14 9.58 3.56
C ASN A 142 -1.01 10.42 4.18
N THR A 143 -0.64 11.55 3.57
CA THR A 143 0.41 12.44 4.06
C THR A 143 -0.20 13.69 4.70
N LEU A 144 0.41 14.18 5.79
CA LEU A 144 -0.02 15.41 6.49
C LEU A 144 -0.10 16.59 5.52
N ARG A 145 0.96 16.81 4.73
CA ARG A 145 1.01 17.89 3.73
C ARG A 145 -0.11 17.80 2.69
N GLY A 146 -0.49 16.59 2.27
CA GLY A 146 -1.58 16.39 1.31
C GLY A 146 -2.95 16.68 1.92
N MET A 147 -3.14 16.29 3.18
CA MET A 147 -4.35 16.63 3.95
C MET A 147 -4.47 18.15 4.17
N ASP A 148 -3.39 18.81 4.58
CA ASP A 148 -3.34 20.27 4.76
C ASP A 148 -3.64 21.03 3.46
N LEU A 149 -3.08 20.57 2.34
CA LEU A 149 -3.29 21.20 1.03
C LEU A 149 -4.75 21.08 0.59
N LEU A 150 -5.34 19.89 0.73
CA LEU A 150 -6.75 19.67 0.40
C LEU A 150 -7.67 20.54 1.26
N ALA A 151 -7.42 20.59 2.58
CA ALA A 151 -8.18 21.43 3.49
C ALA A 151 -8.07 22.92 3.07
N LYS A 152 -6.85 23.40 2.85
CA LYS A 152 -6.61 24.78 2.41
C LYS A 152 -7.30 25.12 1.09
N GLN A 153 -7.37 24.18 0.14
CA GLN A 153 -8.05 24.38 -1.13
C GLN A 153 -9.58 24.44 -0.97
N LEU A 154 -10.16 23.56 -0.16
CA LEU A 154 -11.61 23.56 0.09
C LEU A 154 -12.08 24.78 0.89
N GLY A 155 -11.26 25.29 1.82
CA GLY A 155 -11.56 26.51 2.56
C GLY A 155 -11.36 27.82 1.78
N ARG A 156 -10.65 27.79 0.64
CA ARG A 156 -10.38 29.00 -0.16
C ARG A 156 -11.50 29.22 -1.17
N SER A 157 -12.29 30.29 -1.01
CA SER A 157 -13.17 30.74 -2.09
C SER A 157 -12.32 31.24 -3.25
N TYR A 158 -12.61 30.75 -4.46
CA TYR A 158 -11.90 31.19 -5.66
C TYR A 158 -12.35 32.62 -6.01
N ARG A 159 -11.64 33.64 -5.52
CA ARG A 159 -11.71 34.98 -6.12
C ARG A 159 -11.03 34.90 -7.47
N TRP A 160 -11.82 34.87 -8.54
CA TRP A 160 -11.40 34.77 -9.94
C TRP A 160 -10.51 35.92 -10.47
N SER A 161 -9.76 36.64 -9.62
CA SER A 161 -9.11 37.91 -10.00
C SER A 161 -7.72 38.19 -9.42
N GLN A 162 -6.87 37.18 -9.16
CA GLN A 162 -5.45 37.44 -8.88
C GLN A 162 -4.53 36.42 -9.57
N PRO A 163 -3.57 36.85 -10.42
CA PRO A 163 -2.55 35.96 -10.97
C PRO A 163 -1.68 35.40 -9.86
N SER A 164 -1.30 34.13 -9.99
CA SER A 164 -0.50 33.39 -9.01
C SER A 164 0.90 33.97 -8.85
N THR A 165 1.15 34.75 -7.80
CA THR A 165 2.51 34.96 -7.31
C THR A 165 2.84 33.85 -6.31
N LEU A 166 3.57 32.84 -6.78
CA LEU A 166 4.28 31.88 -5.91
C LEU A 166 5.40 32.64 -5.17
N PRO A 167 5.57 32.46 -3.85
CA PRO A 167 6.80 32.91 -3.20
C PRO A 167 7.97 32.01 -3.66
N ALA A 168 9.10 32.65 -3.95
CA ALA A 168 10.37 32.05 -4.34
C ALA A 168 10.97 31.16 -3.24
#